data_AF-M5B265-F1
#
_entry.id   AF-M5B265-F1
#
_cell.length_a   1.000
_cell.length_b   1.000
_cell.length_c   1.000
_cell.angle_alpha   90.00
_cell.angle_beta   90.00
_cell.angle_gamma   90.00
#
_symmetry.space_group_name_H-M   'P 1'
#
loop_
_entity.id
_entity.type
_entity.pdbx_description
1 polymer ?
#
loop_
_entity_poly.entity_id
_entity_poly.type
_entity_poly.pdbx_seq_one_letter_code
_entity_poly.pdbx_strand_id
1 'polypeptide(L)'
;VPVPTAQWKKDGTALSEADTDIQMTPDRAQLRIPAAERGDSGEYELTLSNEVGTEVIPVAVRVLDRPGKPEGPLDVVDVYSDRCSLLWDRPKDDGGSPIKHYVVEKKDSEANNWQEECTTEDLEIDVTGLQEGHRYTFQVKAVNDQGVSDPLPADGEIIAKDPWDPSDPPSEPEVIDYDKDYAELSWQPPARDGGAPIEKYIIEKKKK
;
A
#
# COMPACT_ATOMS: atom_id res chain seq x y z
N VAL A 1 -30.16 49.26 10.91
CA VAL A 1 -29.20 48.88 9.85
C VAL A 1 -29.96 48.01 8.87
N PRO A 2 -29.94 48.27 7.57
CA PRO A 2 -30.68 47.46 6.60
C PRO A 2 -30.16 46.02 6.68
N VAL A 3 -31.08 45.06 6.77
CA VAL A 3 -30.74 43.63 6.84
C VAL A 3 -30.25 43.21 5.45
N PRO A 4 -29.00 42.72 5.32
CA PRO A 4 -28.50 42.27 4.04
C PRO A 4 -29.19 40.97 3.63
N THR A 5 -29.39 40.79 2.32
CA THR A 5 -29.74 39.50 1.73
C THR A 5 -28.47 38.79 1.27
N ALA A 6 -28.44 37.46 1.39
CA ALA A 6 -27.35 36.62 0.91
C ALA A 6 -27.82 35.78 -0.28
N GLN A 7 -26.99 35.69 -1.29
CA GLN A 7 -27.13 34.74 -2.40
C GLN A 7 -25.83 34.01 -2.61
N TRP A 8 -25.91 32.70 -2.80
CA TRP A 8 -24.75 31.86 -3.09
C TRP A 8 -24.80 31.36 -4.53
N LYS A 9 -23.63 31.36 -5.17
CA LYS A 9 -23.41 30.72 -6.46
C LYS A 9 -22.19 29.82 -6.38
N LYS A 10 -22.13 28.82 -7.26
CA LYS A 10 -20.97 27.97 -7.50
C LYS A 10 -20.69 27.97 -9.00
N ASP A 11 -19.45 28.29 -9.37
CA ASP A 11 -19.00 28.36 -10.76
C ASP A 11 -19.94 29.22 -11.64
N GLY A 12 -20.41 30.33 -11.08
CA GLY A 12 -21.36 31.26 -11.72
C GLY A 12 -22.83 30.80 -11.75
N THR A 13 -23.14 29.59 -11.28
CA THR A 13 -24.49 29.02 -11.25
C THR A 13 -25.11 29.12 -9.86
N ALA A 14 -26.40 29.49 -9.77
CA ALA A 14 -27.11 29.51 -8.48
C ALA A 14 -27.20 28.11 -7.87
N LEU A 15 -26.98 28.00 -6.56
CA LEU A 15 -27.05 26.72 -5.85
C LEU A 15 -28.49 26.20 -5.76
N SER A 16 -28.65 24.88 -5.81
CA SER A 16 -29.92 24.18 -5.62
C SER A 16 -30.33 24.22 -4.14
N GLU A 17 -31.51 24.76 -3.82
CA GLU A 17 -32.08 24.71 -2.46
C GLU A 17 -32.50 23.28 -2.03
N ALA A 18 -32.56 22.32 -2.97
CA ALA A 18 -32.85 20.93 -2.63
C ALA A 18 -31.63 20.20 -2.05
N ASP A 19 -30.43 20.60 -2.47
CA ASP A 19 -29.16 19.93 -2.14
C ASP A 19 -28.32 20.74 -1.13
N THR A 20 -28.77 21.96 -0.80
CA THR A 20 -28.06 22.88 0.09
C THR A 20 -29.00 23.49 1.14
N ASP A 21 -28.47 23.72 2.34
CA ASP A 21 -29.15 24.42 3.43
C ASP A 21 -28.48 25.80 3.59
N ILE A 22 -29.17 26.83 3.10
CA ILE A 22 -28.71 28.22 3.14
C ILE A 22 -29.46 28.95 4.24
N GLN A 23 -28.73 29.45 5.23
CA GLN A 23 -29.27 30.18 6.36
C GLN A 23 -28.68 31.57 6.44
N MET A 24 -29.54 32.53 6.79
CA MET A 24 -29.15 33.92 6.96
C MET A 24 -29.69 34.46 8.29
N THR A 25 -28.79 34.96 9.12
CA THR A 25 -29.09 35.80 10.28
C THR A 25 -28.48 37.19 10.07
N PRO A 26 -28.87 38.22 10.83
CA PRO A 26 -28.32 39.58 10.66
C PRO A 26 -26.78 39.67 10.77
N ASP A 27 -26.14 38.68 11.39
CA ASP A 27 -24.70 38.60 11.65
C ASP A 27 -24.01 37.41 10.97
N ARG A 28 -24.74 36.53 10.27
CA ARG A 28 -24.18 35.30 9.67
C ARG A 28 -24.87 34.91 8.38
N ALA A 29 -24.10 34.75 7.31
CA ALA A 29 -24.48 34.01 6.11
C ALA A 29 -23.86 32.61 6.18
N GLN A 30 -24.66 31.56 6.07
CA GLN A 30 -24.20 30.17 6.17
C GLN A 30 -24.71 29.37 4.98
N LEU A 31 -23.79 28.67 4.31
CA LEU A 31 -24.08 27.64 3.33
C LEU A 31 -23.68 26.29 3.93
N ARG A 32 -24.57 25.32 3.90
CA ARG A 32 -24.31 23.95 4.32
C ARG A 32 -24.63 22.99 3.17
N ILE A 33 -23.67 22.11 2.87
CA ILE A 33 -23.80 21.02 1.90
C ILE A 33 -23.75 19.70 2.70
N PRO A 34 -24.90 19.07 3.01
CA PRO A 34 -24.95 17.96 3.97
C PRO A 34 -24.21 16.69 3.54
N ALA A 35 -24.10 16.43 2.23
CA ALA A 35 -23.44 15.26 1.65
C ALA A 35 -22.47 15.71 0.57
N ALA A 36 -21.44 16.46 0.97
CA ALA A 36 -20.47 17.01 0.03
C ALA A 36 -19.66 15.89 -0.64
N GLU A 37 -19.65 15.89 -1.96
CA GLU A 37 -18.84 15.02 -2.81
C GLU A 37 -17.71 15.81 -3.48
N ARG A 38 -16.76 15.14 -4.15
CA ARG A 38 -15.69 15.84 -4.88
C ARG A 38 -16.21 16.84 -5.90
N GLY A 39 -17.36 16.51 -6.51
CA GLY A 39 -18.06 17.37 -7.44
C GLY A 39 -18.42 18.72 -6.85
N ASP A 40 -18.55 18.84 -5.52
CA ASP A 40 -18.85 20.09 -4.80
C ASP A 40 -17.63 21.00 -4.61
N SER A 41 -16.43 20.55 -4.98
CA SER A 41 -15.29 21.47 -5.08
C SER A 41 -15.55 22.50 -6.19
N GLY A 42 -15.11 23.74 -5.98
CA GLY A 42 -15.31 24.80 -6.96
C GLY A 42 -15.15 26.19 -6.35
N GLU A 43 -15.38 27.20 -7.18
CA GLU A 43 -15.37 28.60 -6.75
C GLU A 43 -16.80 29.01 -6.39
N TYR A 44 -17.01 29.30 -5.12
CA TYR A 44 -18.26 29.79 -4.59
C TYR A 44 -18.24 31.31 -4.52
N GLU A 45 -19.40 31.93 -4.68
CA GLU A 45 -19.55 33.38 -4.55
C GLU A 45 -20.68 33.68 -3.57
N LEU A 46 -20.36 34.35 -2.48
CA LEU A 46 -21.34 34.94 -1.58
C LEU A 46 -21.60 36.38 -2.02
N THR A 47 -22.81 36.64 -2.50
CA THR A 47 -23.28 37.99 -2.80
C THR A 47 -24.11 38.50 -1.62
N LEU A 48 -23.64 39.57 -0.97
CA LEU A 48 -24.36 40.29 0.09
C LEU A 48 -24.93 41.59 -0.48
N SER A 49 -26.23 41.83 -0.33
CA SER A 49 -26.87 43.05 -0.84
C SER A 49 -27.75 43.73 0.20
N ASN A 50 -27.71 45.06 0.26
CA ASN A 50 -28.63 45.90 1.02
C ASN A 50 -29.06 47.13 0.20
N GLU A 51 -29.83 48.06 0.80
CA GLU A 51 -30.29 49.28 0.11
C GLU A 51 -29.16 50.24 -0.33
N VAL A 52 -27.96 50.07 0.23
CA VAL A 52 -26.80 50.94 0.01
C VAL A 52 -25.87 50.36 -1.07
N GLY A 53 -25.83 49.04 -1.23
CA GLY A 53 -25.01 48.41 -2.24
C GLY A 53 -24.97 46.88 -2.18
N THR A 54 -24.12 46.32 -3.04
CA THR A 54 -23.90 44.89 -3.19
C THR A 54 -22.41 44.61 -3.13
N GLU A 55 -22.02 43.58 -2.38
CA GLU A 55 -20.65 43.07 -2.28
C GLU A 55 -20.63 41.60 -2.70
N VAL A 56 -19.59 41.18 -3.41
CA VAL A 56 -19.40 39.79 -3.87
C VAL A 56 -18.09 39.28 -3.29
N ILE A 57 -18.17 38.17 -2.57
CA ILE A 57 -17.04 37.56 -1.86
C ILE A 57 -16.76 36.19 -2.49
N PRO A 58 -15.62 36.00 -3.18
CA PRO A 58 -15.22 34.70 -3.70
C PRO A 58 -14.75 33.78 -2.56
N VAL A 59 -15.10 32.51 -2.64
CA VAL A 59 -14.78 31.46 -1.66
C VAL A 59 -14.41 30.19 -2.41
N ALA A 60 -13.12 29.86 -2.45
CA ALA A 60 -12.65 28.60 -3.01
C ALA A 60 -12.94 27.46 -2.03
N VAL A 61 -13.72 26.46 -2.46
CA VAL A 61 -14.05 25.27 -1.66
C VAL A 61 -13.37 24.06 -2.29
N ARG A 62 -12.66 23.29 -1.46
CA ARG A 62 -12.04 22.01 -1.85
C ARG A 62 -12.54 20.92 -0.91
N VAL A 63 -13.20 19.93 -1.48
CA VAL A 63 -13.65 18.74 -0.75
C VAL A 63 -12.51 17.72 -0.77
N LEU A 64 -12.07 17.32 0.42
CA LEU A 64 -11.03 16.32 0.62
C LEU A 64 -11.64 15.06 1.23
N ASP A 65 -11.08 13.92 0.90
CA ASP A 65 -11.48 12.62 1.44
C ASP A 65 -10.23 11.73 1.62
N ARG A 66 -10.43 10.55 2.20
CA ARG A 66 -9.44 9.48 2.25
C ARG A 66 -9.16 8.97 0.83
N PRO A 67 -8.00 8.35 0.58
CA PRO A 67 -7.73 7.79 -0.72
C PRO A 67 -8.70 6.66 -1.06
N GLY A 68 -8.90 6.43 -2.35
CA GLY A 68 -9.47 5.18 -2.83
C GLY A 68 -8.57 4.00 -2.46
N LYS A 69 -9.13 2.80 -2.54
CA LYS A 69 -8.38 1.54 -2.45
C LYS A 69 -7.21 1.56 -3.45
N PRO A 70 -6.01 1.06 -3.09
CA PRO A 70 -4.96 0.78 -4.08
C PRO A 70 -5.50 -0.06 -5.23
N GLU A 71 -4.95 0.16 -6.43
CA GLU A 71 -5.34 -0.61 -7.61
C GLU A 71 -4.60 -1.95 -7.60
N GLY A 72 -5.31 -2.99 -8.05
CA GLY A 72 -4.85 -4.37 -7.99
C GLY A 72 -4.63 -5.01 -9.36
N PRO A 73 -4.15 -6.26 -9.37
CA PRO A 73 -4.00 -7.16 -8.20
C PRO A 73 -2.86 -6.75 -7.25
N LEU A 74 -2.95 -7.18 -5.98
CA LEU A 74 -1.79 -7.16 -5.09
C LEU A 74 -0.95 -8.41 -5.39
N ASP A 75 0.12 -8.21 -6.15
CA ASP A 75 1.01 -9.28 -6.57
C ASP A 75 1.92 -9.69 -5.40
N VAL A 76 1.97 -10.99 -5.14
CA VAL A 76 2.90 -11.59 -4.16
C VAL A 76 3.88 -12.46 -4.93
N VAL A 77 5.12 -11.99 -5.04
CA VAL A 77 6.20 -12.64 -5.82
C VAL A 77 7.39 -12.96 -4.92
N ASP A 78 8.37 -13.66 -5.48
CA ASP A 78 9.64 -13.96 -4.80
C ASP A 78 9.43 -14.52 -3.38
N VAL A 79 8.53 -15.51 -3.26
CA VAL A 79 8.19 -16.13 -1.98
C VAL A 79 9.29 -17.10 -1.57
N TYR A 80 9.83 -16.89 -0.37
CA TYR A 80 10.82 -17.73 0.31
C TYR A 80 10.25 -18.20 1.66
N SER A 81 11.05 -18.98 2.40
CA SER A 81 10.70 -19.46 3.74
C SER A 81 10.55 -18.34 4.77
N ASP A 82 11.24 -17.21 4.59
CA ASP A 82 11.32 -16.11 5.56
C ASP A 82 10.89 -14.74 5.01
N ARG A 83 10.60 -14.64 3.71
CA ARG A 83 10.27 -13.37 3.04
C ARG A 83 9.41 -13.54 1.79
N CYS A 84 8.81 -12.46 1.33
CA CYS A 84 8.21 -12.34 0.00
C CYS A 84 8.22 -10.87 -0.45
N SER A 85 7.99 -10.63 -1.73
CA SER A 85 7.87 -9.29 -2.30
C SER A 85 6.42 -9.00 -2.67
N LEU A 86 5.94 -7.81 -2.34
CA LEU A 86 4.58 -7.34 -2.61
C LEU A 86 4.64 -6.17 -3.60
N LEU A 87 3.79 -6.19 -4.62
CA LEU A 87 3.68 -5.12 -5.63
C LEU A 87 2.21 -4.71 -5.83
N TRP A 88 1.96 -3.41 -5.95
CA TRP A 88 0.62 -2.86 -6.18
C TRP A 88 0.65 -1.54 -6.94
N ASP A 89 -0.51 -1.06 -7.37
CA ASP A 89 -0.65 0.23 -8.05
C ASP A 89 -1.28 1.31 -7.16
N ARG A 90 -1.00 2.57 -7.51
CA ARG A 90 -1.60 3.73 -6.83
C ARG A 90 -3.12 3.73 -6.96
N PRO A 91 -3.87 4.18 -5.94
CA PRO A 91 -5.29 4.43 -6.08
C PRO A 91 -5.57 5.32 -7.29
N LYS A 92 -6.62 5.02 -8.05
CA LYS A 92 -7.10 5.91 -9.12
C LYS A 92 -7.47 7.30 -8.61
N ASP A 93 -7.82 7.39 -7.33
CA ASP A 93 -8.30 8.59 -6.69
C ASP A 93 -7.66 8.79 -5.32
N ASP A 94 -6.98 9.91 -5.12
CA ASP A 94 -6.11 10.16 -3.96
C ASP A 94 -6.82 10.81 -2.76
N GLY A 95 -8.09 11.18 -2.90
CA GLY A 95 -8.79 11.95 -1.84
C GLY A 95 -8.70 13.46 -1.99
N GLY A 96 -8.06 13.97 -3.06
CA GLY A 96 -7.80 15.39 -3.23
C GLY A 96 -6.61 15.88 -2.40
N SER A 97 -5.96 14.96 -1.69
CA SER A 97 -4.69 15.17 -0.99
C SER A 97 -3.70 14.07 -1.40
N PRO A 98 -2.41 14.40 -1.63
CA PRO A 98 -1.42 13.41 -2.04
C PRO A 98 -1.33 12.23 -1.08
N ILE A 99 -1.11 11.03 -1.64
CA ILE A 99 -0.76 9.84 -0.87
C ILE A 99 0.58 10.08 -0.19
N LYS A 100 0.63 9.84 1.12
CA LYS A 100 1.83 9.95 1.93
C LYS A 100 2.62 8.65 1.97
N HIS A 101 1.93 7.55 2.24
CA HIS A 101 2.52 6.22 2.36
C HIS A 101 1.42 5.16 2.21
N TYR A 102 1.86 3.92 2.17
CA TYR A 102 1.07 2.71 2.20
C TYR A 102 1.31 1.97 3.51
N VAL A 103 0.26 1.36 4.04
CA VAL A 103 0.33 0.44 5.18
C VAL A 103 0.17 -0.97 4.63
N VAL A 104 1.16 -1.81 4.91
CA VAL A 104 1.12 -3.23 4.58
C VAL A 104 0.73 -4.00 5.82
N GLU A 105 -0.32 -4.80 5.70
CA GLU A 105 -0.78 -5.69 6.76
C GLU A 105 -0.66 -7.15 6.31
N LYS A 106 -0.25 -8.00 7.24
CA LYS A 106 -0.22 -9.45 7.06
C LYS A 106 -1.18 -10.13 8.02
N LYS A 107 -1.71 -11.26 7.60
CA LYS A 107 -2.53 -12.15 8.43
C LYS A 107 -1.98 -13.55 8.34
N ASP A 108 -1.50 -14.05 9.47
CA ASP A 108 -1.15 -15.47 9.64
C ASP A 108 -2.45 -16.27 9.81
N SER A 109 -2.63 -17.33 9.02
CA SER A 109 -3.81 -18.20 9.08
C SER A 109 -3.99 -18.85 10.46
N GLU A 110 -2.94 -18.99 11.27
CA GLU A 110 -3.02 -19.50 12.64
C GLU A 110 -3.53 -18.44 13.64
N ALA A 111 -3.04 -17.20 13.54
CA ALA A 111 -3.40 -16.10 14.45
C ALA A 111 -4.75 -15.46 14.10
N ASN A 112 -5.18 -15.58 12.83
CA ASN A 112 -6.45 -15.09 12.30
C ASN A 112 -6.75 -13.61 12.56
N ASN A 113 -5.72 -12.77 12.73
CA ASN A 113 -5.84 -11.31 12.87
C ASN A 113 -4.91 -10.58 11.89
N TRP A 114 -5.36 -9.42 11.40
CA TRP A 114 -4.51 -8.52 10.62
C TRP A 114 -3.52 -7.82 11.55
N GLN A 115 -2.26 -7.77 11.14
CA GLN A 115 -1.19 -7.08 11.85
C GLN A 115 -0.46 -6.17 10.87
N GLU A 116 -0.21 -4.93 11.28
CA GLU A 116 0.63 -4.01 10.52
C GLU A 116 2.05 -4.56 10.49
N GLU A 117 2.56 -4.77 9.28
CA GLU A 117 3.91 -5.26 9.06
C GLU A 117 4.88 -4.10 8.90
N CYS A 118 4.54 -3.15 8.04
CA CYS A 118 5.38 -2.00 7.73
C CYS A 118 4.58 -0.89 7.03
N THR A 119 5.24 0.25 6.87
CA THR A 119 4.78 1.35 6.02
C THR A 119 5.85 1.70 5.00
N THR A 120 5.43 2.13 3.81
CA THR A 120 6.34 2.50 2.71
C THR A 120 5.75 3.60 1.82
N GLU A 121 6.58 4.43 1.22
CA GLU A 121 6.17 5.39 0.17
C GLU A 121 6.21 4.76 -1.23
N ASP A 122 6.88 3.61 -1.36
CA ASP A 122 7.04 2.88 -2.60
C ASP A 122 5.79 2.04 -2.93
N LEU A 123 5.77 1.50 -4.15
CA LEU A 123 4.71 0.63 -4.68
C LEU A 123 5.11 -0.86 -4.64
N GLU A 124 6.26 -1.14 -4.07
CA GLU A 124 6.83 -2.46 -3.89
C GLU A 124 7.52 -2.54 -2.54
N ILE A 125 7.45 -3.69 -1.87
CA ILE A 125 8.20 -3.94 -0.64
C ILE A 125 8.49 -5.42 -0.41
N ASP A 126 9.65 -5.69 0.17
CA ASP A 126 10.00 -6.99 0.73
C ASP A 126 9.47 -7.12 2.16
N VAL A 127 8.52 -8.03 2.36
CA VAL A 127 8.11 -8.47 3.68
C VAL A 127 9.06 -9.54 4.17
N THR A 128 9.56 -9.42 5.41
CA THR A 128 10.52 -10.36 6.00
C THR A 128 9.99 -10.93 7.33
N GLY A 129 10.68 -11.92 7.89
CA GLY A 129 10.28 -12.53 9.15
C GLY A 129 9.02 -13.41 9.04
N LEU A 130 8.78 -13.98 7.85
CA LEU A 130 7.80 -15.07 7.69
C LEU A 130 8.31 -16.34 8.38
N GLN A 131 7.39 -17.21 8.80
CA GLN A 131 7.73 -18.49 9.40
C GLN A 131 7.57 -19.61 8.36
N GLU A 132 8.61 -20.42 8.18
CA GLU A 132 8.59 -21.52 7.21
C GLU A 132 7.39 -22.46 7.46
N GLY A 133 6.64 -22.74 6.39
CA GLY A 133 5.46 -23.59 6.40
C GLY A 133 4.15 -22.87 6.79
N HIS A 134 4.21 -21.63 7.29
CA HIS A 134 3.01 -20.86 7.65
C HIS A 134 2.31 -20.29 6.41
N ARG A 135 1.01 -20.02 6.56
CA ARG A 135 0.17 -19.43 5.52
C ARG A 135 -0.09 -17.97 5.84
N TYR A 136 0.14 -17.11 4.85
CA TYR A 136 -0.04 -15.67 4.99
C TYR A 136 -1.00 -15.14 3.92
N THR A 137 -1.86 -14.21 4.33
CA THR A 137 -2.59 -13.32 3.42
C THR A 137 -2.10 -11.89 3.65
N PHE A 138 -1.98 -11.11 2.59
CA PHE A 138 -1.53 -9.72 2.65
C PHE A 138 -2.63 -8.77 2.21
N GLN A 139 -2.60 -7.55 2.74
CA GLN A 139 -3.36 -6.44 2.18
C GLN A 139 -2.59 -5.12 2.31
N VAL A 140 -2.86 -4.21 1.39
CA VAL A 140 -2.24 -2.88 1.36
C VAL A 140 -3.30 -1.79 1.43
N LYS A 141 -3.05 -0.73 2.21
CA LYS A 141 -3.91 0.44 2.32
C LYS A 141 -3.12 1.70 1.99
N ALA A 142 -3.73 2.65 1.30
CA ALA A 142 -3.14 3.95 1.04
C ALA A 142 -3.52 4.96 2.13
N VAL A 143 -2.61 5.89 2.45
CA VAL A 143 -2.82 6.89 3.51
C VAL A 143 -2.55 8.29 2.98
N ASN A 144 -3.47 9.22 3.23
CA ASN A 144 -3.28 10.65 3.03
C ASN A 144 -3.60 11.43 4.33
N ASP A 145 -3.63 12.76 4.26
CA ASP A 145 -3.96 13.62 5.42
C ASP A 145 -5.38 13.40 6.00
N GLN A 146 -6.30 12.89 5.20
CA GLN A 146 -7.69 12.66 5.62
C GLN A 146 -7.89 11.27 6.22
N GLY A 147 -6.95 10.35 5.99
CA GLY A 147 -6.93 9.04 6.63
C GLY A 147 -6.57 7.90 5.67
N VAL A 148 -7.05 6.71 6.03
CA VAL A 148 -6.67 5.43 5.41
C VAL A 148 -7.77 4.94 4.47
N SER A 149 -7.38 4.46 3.30
CA SER A 149 -8.26 3.86 2.30
C SER A 149 -8.86 2.52 2.75
N ASP A 150 -9.80 2.01 1.96
CA ASP A 150 -10.13 0.59 1.99
C ASP A 150 -8.90 -0.26 1.60
N PRO A 151 -8.78 -1.49 2.12
CA PRO A 151 -7.65 -2.37 1.81
C PRO A 151 -7.76 -3.01 0.42
N LEU A 152 -6.62 -3.16 -0.24
CA LEU A 152 -6.42 -4.06 -1.37
C LEU A 152 -5.89 -5.40 -0.87
N PRO A 153 -6.70 -6.46 -0.79
CA PRO A 153 -6.23 -7.79 -0.42
C PRO A 153 -5.51 -8.48 -1.59
N ALA A 154 -4.57 -9.36 -1.25
CA ALA A 154 -4.03 -10.33 -2.20
C ALA A 154 -5.13 -11.32 -2.64
N ASP A 155 -5.02 -11.86 -3.86
CA ASP A 155 -6.00 -12.78 -4.43
C ASP A 155 -6.11 -14.12 -3.67
N GLY A 156 -5.09 -14.47 -2.89
CA GLY A 156 -5.05 -15.70 -2.11
C GLY A 156 -4.00 -15.70 -1.00
N GLU A 157 -3.92 -16.83 -0.30
CA GLU A 157 -2.87 -17.09 0.68
C GLU A 157 -1.61 -17.67 0.00
N ILE A 158 -0.44 -17.31 0.52
CA ILE A 158 0.84 -17.93 0.18
C ILE A 158 1.31 -18.83 1.32
N ILE A 159 2.14 -19.82 0.99
CA ILE A 159 2.87 -20.62 1.98
C ILE A 159 4.31 -20.12 1.96
N ALA A 160 4.82 -19.70 3.11
CA ALA A 160 6.23 -19.30 3.24
C ALA A 160 7.11 -20.55 3.13
N LYS A 161 7.68 -20.79 1.96
CA LYS A 161 8.60 -21.91 1.70
C LYS A 161 9.59 -21.47 0.65
N ASP A 162 10.83 -21.92 0.78
CA ASP A 162 11.81 -21.73 -0.28
C ASP A 162 11.35 -22.42 -1.58
N PRO A 163 11.53 -21.76 -2.74
CA PRO A 163 11.15 -22.32 -4.03
C PRO A 163 12.06 -23.49 -4.44
N TRP A 164 13.20 -23.66 -3.76
CA TRP A 164 14.14 -24.75 -3.94
C TRP A 164 14.37 -25.45 -2.60
N ASP A 165 14.56 -26.75 -2.66
CA ASP A 165 14.97 -27.55 -1.50
C ASP A 165 16.51 -27.52 -1.38
N PRO A 166 17.10 -27.90 -0.22
CA PRO A 166 18.53 -28.13 -0.13
C PRO A 166 18.98 -29.26 -1.06
N SER A 167 20.18 -29.11 -1.66
CA SER A 167 20.81 -30.23 -2.37
C SER A 167 21.16 -31.36 -1.41
N ASP A 168 21.15 -32.60 -1.90
CA ASP A 168 21.73 -33.73 -1.17
C ASP A 168 23.24 -33.52 -0.94
N PRO A 169 23.87 -34.21 0.03
CA PRO A 169 25.32 -34.23 0.13
C PRO A 169 25.92 -34.87 -1.14
N PRO A 170 27.10 -34.39 -1.61
CA PRO A 170 27.87 -35.13 -2.61
C PRO A 170 28.31 -36.48 -2.04
N SER A 171 28.80 -37.38 -2.89
CA SER A 171 29.39 -38.62 -2.37
C SER A 171 30.60 -38.30 -1.49
N GLU A 172 30.93 -39.23 -0.58
CA GLU A 172 32.17 -39.14 0.18
C GLU A 172 33.36 -39.04 -0.79
N PRO A 173 34.30 -38.09 -0.59
CA PRO A 173 35.41 -37.90 -1.50
C PRO A 173 36.41 -39.05 -1.36
N GLU A 174 36.71 -39.70 -2.48
CA GLU A 174 37.72 -40.74 -2.59
C GLU A 174 39.07 -40.13 -2.93
N VAL A 175 40.13 -40.53 -2.20
CA VAL A 175 41.51 -40.17 -2.52
C VAL A 175 41.97 -41.03 -3.69
N ILE A 176 42.14 -40.42 -4.86
CA ILE A 176 42.64 -41.10 -6.06
C ILE A 176 44.16 -41.27 -5.98
N ASP A 177 44.84 -40.18 -5.63
CA ASP A 177 46.29 -40.12 -5.57
C ASP A 177 46.73 -39.10 -4.53
N TYR A 178 47.90 -39.29 -3.96
CA TYR A 178 48.49 -38.32 -3.04
C TYR A 178 49.99 -38.51 -2.92
N ASP A 179 50.68 -37.40 -2.71
CA ASP A 179 52.08 -37.39 -2.28
C ASP A 179 52.26 -36.44 -1.08
N LYS A 180 53.50 -36.01 -0.84
CA LYS A 180 53.83 -35.09 0.25
C LYS A 180 53.31 -33.66 0.04
N ASP A 181 53.06 -33.26 -1.21
CA ASP A 181 52.76 -31.89 -1.65
C ASP A 181 51.32 -31.78 -2.21
N TYR A 182 50.69 -32.86 -2.68
CA TYR A 182 49.31 -32.86 -3.19
C TYR A 182 48.47 -34.07 -2.73
N ALA A 183 47.16 -33.91 -2.86
CA ALA A 183 46.18 -34.99 -2.83
C ALA A 183 45.12 -34.71 -3.90
N GLU A 184 44.81 -35.71 -4.70
CA GLU A 184 43.75 -35.70 -5.71
C GLU A 184 42.53 -36.42 -5.14
N LEU A 185 41.39 -35.71 -5.18
CA LEU A 185 40.12 -36.18 -4.64
C LEU A 185 39.10 -36.26 -5.78
N SER A 186 38.26 -37.29 -5.75
CA SER A 186 37.11 -37.42 -6.64
C SER A 186 35.85 -37.73 -5.87
N TRP A 187 34.75 -37.13 -6.29
CA TRP A 187 33.43 -37.35 -5.72
C TRP A 187 32.38 -37.24 -6.81
N GLN A 188 31.22 -37.85 -6.57
CA GLN A 188 30.04 -37.69 -7.38
C GLN A 188 29.23 -36.47 -6.88
N PRO A 189 28.64 -35.68 -7.79
CA PRO A 189 27.68 -34.64 -7.42
C PRO A 189 26.50 -35.21 -6.60
N PRO A 190 25.78 -34.34 -5.87
CA PRO A 190 24.53 -34.71 -5.20
C PRO A 190 23.54 -35.41 -6.13
N ALA A 191 22.80 -36.39 -5.61
CA ALA A 191 21.76 -37.08 -6.36
C ALA A 191 20.59 -36.15 -6.72
N ARG A 192 20.31 -35.17 -5.85
CA ARG A 192 19.35 -34.08 -6.07
C ARG A 192 20.03 -32.76 -5.74
N ASP A 193 19.89 -31.79 -6.63
CA ASP A 193 20.39 -30.42 -6.44
C ASP A 193 19.37 -29.50 -5.76
N GLY A 194 18.20 -30.03 -5.42
CA GLY A 194 17.14 -29.28 -4.73
C GLY A 194 16.39 -28.30 -5.62
N GLY A 195 16.65 -28.29 -6.93
CA GLY A 195 16.00 -27.37 -7.88
C GLY A 195 16.80 -26.11 -8.20
N ALA A 196 18.02 -25.97 -7.68
CA ALA A 196 18.98 -24.94 -8.04
C ALA A 196 20.34 -25.57 -8.42
N PRO A 197 21.07 -25.04 -9.42
CA PRO A 197 22.34 -25.63 -9.85
C PRO A 197 23.42 -25.52 -8.77
N ILE A 198 24.25 -26.55 -8.62
CA ILE A 198 25.39 -26.54 -7.69
C ILE A 198 26.49 -25.60 -8.20
N GLU A 199 26.77 -24.53 -7.45
CA GLU A 199 27.79 -23.53 -7.85
C GLU A 199 29.19 -23.80 -7.30
N LYS A 200 29.31 -24.42 -6.12
CA LYS A 200 30.60 -24.66 -5.45
C LYS A 200 30.59 -25.89 -4.53
N TYR A 201 31.78 -26.44 -4.30
CA TYR A 201 32.04 -27.44 -3.26
C TYR A 201 33.02 -26.88 -2.21
N ILE A 202 32.81 -27.23 -0.95
CA ILE A 202 33.71 -26.87 0.16
C ILE A 202 34.43 -28.15 0.59
N ILE A 203 35.77 -28.11 0.58
CA ILE A 203 36.61 -29.24 1.00
C ILE A 203 37.28 -28.87 2.33
N GLU A 204 37.00 -29.64 3.37
CA GLU A 204 37.59 -29.45 4.69
C GLU A 204 38.60 -30.56 5.01
N LYS A 205 39.79 -30.17 5.48
CA LYS A 205 40.85 -31.10 5.91
C LYS A 205 41.12 -30.95 7.39
N LYS A 206 40.94 -32.03 8.16
CA LYS A 206 41.35 -32.08 9.57
C LYS A 206 42.70 -32.78 9.69
N LYS A 207 43.71 -32.09 10.24
CA LYS A 207 44.97 -32.74 10.65
C LYS A 207 44.70 -33.57 11.91
N LYS A 208 45.19 -34.81 11.89
CA LYS A 208 45.13 -35.72 13.05
C LYS A 208 46.20 -35.36 14.07
#